data_AF-A0A5M3PY15-F1
#
_entry.id   AF-A0A5M3PY15-F1
#
_cell.length_a   1.000
_cell.length_b   1.000
_cell.length_c   1.000
_cell.angle_alpha   90.00
_cell.angle_beta   90.00
_cell.angle_gamma   90.00
#
_symmetry.space_group_name_H-M   'P 1'
#
loop_
_entity.id
_entity.type
_entity.pdbx_description
1 polymer ?
#
loop_
_entity_poly.entity_id
_entity_poly.type
_entity_poly.pdbx_seq_one_letter_code
_entity_poly.pdbx_strand_id
1 'polypeptide(L)'
;MPGYAEAELQGLSETEMAGIDGAGIGLVLENFKFSHGTDEPDASGEQARIFRIGGIKSTDGRDVDITVNHLYISGANSNYGQALGPVNLGRLLNPWRIDVVDGNEIGIANKAVLEFAASSRVSAGQGYDCMDSSSGLGSGTCSSRPATVDYIGERADIGMQMNVAVGDDRSANINIHAKSAVIDGSYLRLWGDDDRRQMVGQFKLNFYSPELSINACAQDGSSCGSRILMSNFALELAIGNQLQPVFFDVDGSGNFVVEVAAIRRPQPGEIGADGLRSSSDGEAWDFYESYYTNPEFRSNLKIGNFSVGDRDFGSARVQGMLIQHLNIKTRDLSQ
;
A
#
# COMPACT_ATOMS: atom_id res chain seq x y z
N MET A 1 20.31 -0.64 37.57
CA MET A 1 19.50 -1.80 37.13
C MET A 1 18.51 -1.29 36.11
N PRO A 2 18.62 -1.68 34.82
CA PRO A 2 17.59 -1.35 33.85
C PRO A 2 16.41 -2.31 34.05
N GLY A 3 15.21 -1.76 34.29
CA GLY A 3 13.98 -2.53 34.34
C GLY A 3 13.55 -2.91 32.92
N TYR A 4 13.46 -4.20 32.66
CA TYR A 4 12.77 -4.72 31.48
C TYR A 4 11.27 -4.51 31.73
N ALA A 5 10.65 -3.64 30.93
CA ALA A 5 9.20 -3.54 30.87
C ALA A 5 8.71 -4.57 29.85
N GLU A 6 8.27 -5.73 30.33
CA GLU A 6 7.46 -6.65 29.54
C GLU A 6 6.03 -6.10 29.54
N ALA A 7 5.65 -5.42 28.46
CA ALA A 7 4.27 -5.07 28.20
C ALA A 7 3.63 -6.24 27.46
N GLU A 8 3.12 -7.23 28.21
CA GLU A 8 2.29 -8.28 27.63
C GLU A 8 0.97 -7.68 27.12
N LEU A 9 0.60 -8.03 25.88
CA LEU A 9 -0.72 -7.73 25.33
C LEU A 9 -1.78 -8.52 26.10
N GLN A 10 -2.61 -7.84 26.87
CA GLN A 10 -3.74 -8.45 27.56
C GLN A 10 -4.97 -8.45 26.64
N GLY A 11 -5.61 -9.61 26.46
CA GLY A 11 -6.86 -9.71 25.74
C GLY A 11 -7.97 -8.94 26.45
N LEU A 12 -8.75 -8.14 25.70
CA LEU A 12 -9.92 -7.43 26.21
C LEU A 12 -11.15 -8.35 26.18
N SER A 13 -11.95 -8.30 27.24
CA SER A 13 -13.27 -8.92 27.29
C SER A 13 -14.30 -8.14 26.47
N GLU A 14 -15.41 -8.77 26.10
CA GLU A 14 -16.51 -8.10 25.35
C GLU A 14 -17.07 -6.88 26.10
N THR A 15 -17.05 -6.89 27.43
CA THR A 15 -17.51 -5.76 28.25
C THR A 15 -16.53 -4.59 28.21
N GLU A 16 -15.23 -4.88 28.14
CA GLU A 16 -14.20 -3.85 27.97
C GLU A 16 -14.24 -3.28 26.55
N MET A 17 -14.42 -4.14 25.54
CA MET A 17 -14.63 -3.69 24.15
C MET A 17 -15.89 -2.82 23.99
N ALA A 18 -16.98 -3.15 24.71
CA ALA A 18 -18.21 -2.35 24.70
C ALA A 18 -18.08 -1.00 25.43
N GLY A 19 -17.09 -0.84 26.31
CA GLY A 19 -16.80 0.42 27.02
C GLY A 19 -15.85 1.37 26.27
N ILE A 20 -15.20 0.90 25.21
CA ILE A 20 -14.36 1.73 24.32
C ILE A 20 -15.30 2.41 23.32
N ASP A 21 -15.90 3.52 23.74
CA ASP A 21 -16.76 4.33 22.87
C ASP A 21 -15.93 5.48 22.28
N GLY A 22 -15.73 5.46 20.96
CA GLY A 22 -15.16 6.59 20.20
C GLY A 22 -13.63 6.70 20.08
N ALA A 23 -12.85 5.75 20.60
CA ALA A 23 -11.40 5.67 20.34
C ALA A 23 -11.13 4.50 19.37
N GLY A 24 -10.54 4.75 18.21
CA GLY A 24 -10.24 3.73 17.22
C GLY A 24 -9.48 2.52 17.74
N ILE A 25 -9.42 1.48 16.91
CA ILE A 25 -8.79 0.20 17.23
C ILE A 25 -7.33 0.23 16.78
N GLY A 26 -6.42 0.07 17.73
CA GLY A 26 -5.02 -0.25 17.47
C GLY A 26 -4.84 -1.76 17.27
N LEU A 27 -4.26 -2.15 16.15
CA LEU A 27 -3.94 -3.53 15.78
C LEU A 27 -2.44 -3.74 15.89
N VAL A 28 -2.05 -4.76 16.66
CA VAL A 28 -0.68 -5.25 16.78
C VAL A 28 -0.72 -6.75 16.58
N LEU A 29 0.04 -7.24 15.61
CA LEU A 29 0.14 -8.68 15.34
C LEU A 29 1.55 -9.12 15.68
N GLU A 30 1.72 -9.77 16.82
CA GLU A 30 3.01 -10.32 17.25
C GLU A 30 3.19 -11.74 16.73
N ASN A 31 4.43 -12.09 16.37
CA ASN A 31 4.76 -13.40 15.81
C ASN A 31 3.88 -13.78 14.61
N PHE A 32 3.43 -12.78 13.85
CA PHE A 32 2.54 -12.96 12.73
C PHE A 32 3.23 -13.72 11.61
N LYS A 33 2.53 -14.70 11.06
CA LYS A 33 2.95 -15.41 9.86
C LYS A 33 1.71 -15.74 9.06
N PHE A 34 1.71 -15.31 7.81
CA PHE A 34 0.66 -15.67 6.88
C PHE A 34 1.27 -16.47 5.74
N SER A 35 0.63 -17.59 5.42
CA SER A 35 0.89 -18.32 4.20
C SER A 35 -0.41 -18.94 3.73
N HIS A 36 -0.71 -18.71 2.46
CA HIS A 36 -1.75 -19.39 1.74
C HIS A 36 -1.08 -20.13 0.59
N GLY A 37 -1.39 -21.42 0.44
CA GLY A 37 -1.03 -22.23 -0.70
C GLY A 37 -2.28 -22.78 -1.39
N THR A 38 -2.10 -23.29 -2.60
CA THR A 38 -3.09 -24.17 -3.22
C THR A 38 -2.91 -25.58 -2.65
N ASP A 39 -3.90 -26.07 -1.92
CA ASP A 39 -3.91 -27.45 -1.40
C ASP A 39 -4.58 -28.39 -2.43
N GLU A 40 -4.00 -29.56 -2.66
CA GLU A 40 -4.74 -30.66 -3.30
C GLU A 40 -5.88 -31.13 -2.38
N PRO A 41 -7.00 -31.65 -2.92
CA PRO A 41 -8.05 -32.25 -2.10
C PRO A 41 -7.44 -33.30 -1.17
N ASP A 42 -7.78 -33.27 0.11
CA ASP A 42 -7.28 -34.29 1.03
C ASP A 42 -7.91 -35.66 0.67
N ALA A 43 -7.31 -36.75 1.18
CA ALA A 43 -7.84 -38.11 0.96
C ALA A 43 -9.25 -38.32 1.56
N SER A 44 -9.75 -37.35 2.35
CA SER A 44 -11.06 -37.32 3.00
C SER A 44 -12.13 -36.62 2.15
N GLY A 45 -11.76 -36.03 1.01
CA GLY A 45 -12.67 -35.34 0.09
C GLY A 45 -12.95 -33.88 0.44
N GLU A 46 -12.16 -33.25 1.32
CA GLU A 46 -12.24 -31.82 1.58
C GLU A 46 -11.81 -31.01 0.34
N GLN A 47 -12.53 -29.92 0.07
CA GLN A 47 -12.31 -29.13 -1.14
C GLN A 47 -10.91 -28.48 -1.15
N ALA A 48 -10.26 -28.54 -2.31
CA ALA A 48 -9.03 -27.81 -2.58
C ALA A 48 -9.21 -26.32 -2.27
N ARG A 49 -8.34 -25.77 -1.41
CA ARG A 49 -8.35 -24.35 -1.05
C ARG A 49 -7.63 -23.56 -2.13
N ILE A 50 -8.36 -23.20 -3.18
CA ILE A 50 -7.82 -22.49 -4.34
C ILE A 50 -8.29 -21.04 -4.31
N PHE A 51 -7.36 -20.10 -4.23
CA PHE A 51 -7.67 -18.69 -4.50
C PHE A 51 -7.54 -18.44 -5.99
N ARG A 52 -8.70 -18.26 -6.65
CA ARG A 52 -8.83 -18.14 -8.10
C ARG A 52 -9.53 -16.83 -8.45
N ILE A 53 -8.92 -16.08 -9.37
CA ILE A 53 -9.50 -14.88 -9.97
C ILE A 53 -9.92 -15.25 -11.40
N GLY A 54 -11.23 -15.32 -11.61
CA GLY A 54 -11.85 -15.63 -12.91
C GLY A 54 -12.73 -14.48 -13.41
N GLY A 55 -13.45 -14.73 -14.51
CA GLY A 55 -14.35 -13.73 -15.13
C GLY A 55 -13.64 -12.74 -16.05
N ILE A 56 -12.36 -12.93 -16.31
CA ILE A 56 -11.57 -12.15 -17.25
C ILE A 56 -11.62 -12.86 -18.60
N LYS A 57 -11.86 -12.11 -19.69
CA LYS A 57 -11.77 -12.63 -21.06
C LYS A 57 -10.57 -12.02 -21.76
N SER A 58 -9.86 -12.84 -22.52
CA SER A 58 -8.82 -12.40 -23.44
C SER A 58 -9.45 -11.65 -24.63
N THR A 59 -8.63 -10.92 -25.40
CA THR A 59 -9.09 -10.18 -26.59
C THR A 59 -9.71 -11.08 -27.67
N ASP A 60 -9.39 -12.37 -27.64
CA ASP A 60 -9.97 -13.42 -28.49
C ASP A 60 -11.14 -14.18 -27.83
N GLY A 61 -11.65 -13.70 -26.69
CA GLY A 61 -12.83 -14.24 -26.01
C GLY A 61 -12.57 -15.48 -25.15
N ARG A 62 -11.31 -15.92 -25.01
CA ARG A 62 -10.95 -17.06 -24.14
C ARG A 62 -11.01 -16.67 -22.66
N ASP A 63 -11.37 -17.61 -21.80
CA ASP A 63 -11.34 -17.42 -20.35
C ASP A 63 -9.90 -17.24 -19.87
N VAL A 64 -9.69 -16.19 -19.09
CA VAL A 64 -8.44 -15.95 -18.36
C VAL A 64 -8.68 -16.31 -16.91
N ASP A 65 -7.81 -17.18 -16.41
CA ASP A 65 -7.82 -17.70 -15.07
C ASP A 65 -6.49 -17.37 -14.37
N ILE A 66 -6.56 -16.74 -13.20
CA ILE A 66 -5.40 -16.47 -12.36
C ILE A 66 -5.57 -17.23 -11.06
N THR A 67 -4.76 -18.27 -10.87
CA THR A 67 -4.70 -19.01 -9.62
C THR A 67 -3.52 -18.52 -8.80
N VAL A 68 -3.75 -18.11 -7.55
CA VAL A 68 -2.67 -17.74 -6.62
C VAL A 68 -2.20 -18.99 -5.91
N ASN A 69 -1.00 -19.45 -6.26
CA ASN A 69 -0.47 -20.72 -5.74
C ASN A 69 0.22 -20.56 -4.39
N HIS A 70 0.79 -19.37 -4.13
CA HIS A 70 1.44 -19.05 -2.87
C HIS A 70 1.30 -17.55 -2.60
N LEU A 71 0.75 -17.18 -1.45
CA LEU A 71 0.74 -15.80 -0.95
C LEU A 71 1.24 -15.84 0.49
N TYR A 72 2.23 -15.03 0.83
CA TYR A 72 2.78 -15.04 2.18
C TYR A 72 3.20 -13.66 2.67
N ILE A 73 3.14 -13.52 4.00
CA ILE A 73 3.72 -12.42 4.77
C ILE A 73 4.54 -13.11 5.86
N SER A 74 5.85 -12.89 5.85
CA SER A 74 6.82 -13.59 6.69
C SER A 74 7.84 -12.63 7.27
N GLY A 75 8.53 -13.08 8.32
CA GLY A 75 9.78 -12.47 8.77
C GLY A 75 10.81 -12.37 7.66
N ALA A 76 11.78 -11.46 7.89
CA ALA A 76 12.89 -11.23 6.99
C ALA A 76 13.68 -12.52 6.70
N ASN A 77 14.26 -12.60 5.50
CA ASN A 77 15.04 -13.74 5.01
C ASN A 77 14.18 -15.00 4.77
N SER A 78 12.94 -14.79 4.31
CA SER A 78 12.02 -15.86 3.89
C SER A 78 12.54 -16.71 2.72
N ASN A 79 13.63 -16.27 2.07
CA ASN A 79 14.21 -16.88 0.87
C ASN A 79 13.13 -17.15 -0.20
N TYR A 80 12.49 -16.06 -0.67
CA TYR A 80 11.40 -16.13 -1.65
C TYR A 80 10.25 -17.07 -1.24
N GLY A 81 9.97 -17.15 0.07
CA GLY A 81 8.85 -17.91 0.62
C GLY A 81 9.17 -19.35 1.01
N GLN A 82 10.42 -19.80 0.84
CA GLN A 82 10.84 -21.16 1.20
C GLN A 82 10.95 -21.38 2.72
N ALA A 83 11.31 -20.34 3.47
CA ALA A 83 11.57 -20.41 4.91
C ALA A 83 10.74 -19.37 5.65
N LEU A 84 9.46 -19.68 5.90
CA LEU A 84 8.54 -18.72 6.50
C LEU A 84 8.74 -18.59 8.02
N GLY A 85 9.24 -17.43 8.44
CA GLY A 85 9.41 -17.03 9.83
C GLY A 85 8.32 -16.06 10.30
N PRO A 86 8.21 -15.83 11.62
CA PRO A 86 7.32 -14.80 12.16
C PRO A 86 7.83 -13.39 11.86
N VAL A 87 6.92 -12.41 11.85
CA VAL A 87 7.18 -10.96 11.83
C VAL A 87 6.22 -10.26 12.78
N ASN A 88 6.60 -9.11 13.33
CA ASN A 88 5.65 -8.26 14.05
C ASN A 88 5.03 -7.24 13.09
N LEU A 89 3.71 -7.09 13.06
CA LEU A 89 3.05 -6.02 12.31
C LEU A 89 2.51 -4.98 13.29
N GLY A 90 3.16 -3.82 13.31
CA GLY A 90 2.92 -2.78 14.31
C GLY A 90 3.49 -3.13 15.69
N ARG A 91 3.40 -2.17 16.61
CA ARG A 91 3.70 -2.34 18.04
C ARG A 91 2.86 -1.39 18.87
N LEU A 92 2.75 -1.56 20.18
CA LEU A 92 1.91 -0.71 21.04
C LEU A 92 2.15 0.80 20.86
N LEU A 93 3.40 1.23 20.69
CA LEU A 93 3.73 2.64 20.47
C LEU A 93 3.48 3.13 19.04
N ASN A 94 3.35 2.23 18.08
CA ASN A 94 3.12 2.52 16.65
C ASN A 94 2.28 1.37 16.06
N PRO A 95 0.99 1.25 16.44
CA PRO A 95 0.13 0.17 15.96
C PRO A 95 -0.35 0.49 14.54
N TRP A 96 -0.89 -0.51 13.87
CA TRP A 96 -1.80 -0.24 12.75
C TRP A 96 -3.14 0.21 13.33
N ARG A 97 -3.89 1.06 12.63
CA ARG A 97 -5.09 1.67 13.20
C ARG A 97 -6.27 1.55 12.26
N ILE A 98 -7.43 1.28 12.85
CA ILE A 98 -8.75 1.48 12.25
C ILE A 98 -9.46 2.48 13.13
N ASP A 99 -9.65 3.71 12.66
CA ASP A 99 -10.09 4.82 13.50
C ASP A 99 -11.14 5.67 12.78
N VAL A 100 -11.93 6.42 13.56
CA VAL A 100 -12.80 7.49 13.05
C VAL A 100 -12.23 8.81 13.55
N VAL A 101 -11.47 9.48 12.68
CA VAL A 101 -10.75 10.71 13.02
C VAL A 101 -11.63 11.94 12.74
N ASP A 102 -11.49 12.99 13.54
CA ASP A 102 -12.10 14.29 13.24
C ASP A 102 -11.43 14.87 12.00
N GLY A 103 -12.19 15.02 10.92
CA GLY A 103 -11.74 15.58 9.67
C GLY A 103 -11.15 16.99 9.83
N ASN A 104 -11.58 17.78 10.81
CA ASN A 104 -11.03 19.10 11.06
C ASN A 104 -9.54 19.07 11.43
N GLU A 105 -9.09 18.01 12.11
CA GLU A 105 -7.67 17.83 12.48
C GLU A 105 -6.78 17.52 11.28
N ILE A 106 -7.37 16.98 10.20
CA ILE A 106 -6.66 16.55 8.99
C ILE A 106 -7.05 17.35 7.74
N GLY A 107 -7.72 18.50 7.93
CA GLY A 107 -8.06 19.43 6.85
C GLY A 107 -9.29 19.04 6.01
N ILE A 108 -10.10 18.09 6.47
CA ILE A 108 -11.39 17.68 5.88
C ILE A 108 -12.52 18.26 6.74
N ALA A 109 -12.91 19.50 6.44
CA ALA A 109 -13.81 20.28 7.29
C ALA A 109 -15.16 19.59 7.56
N ASN A 110 -15.55 19.52 8.84
CA ASN A 110 -16.85 19.05 9.33
C ASN A 110 -17.21 17.62 8.89
N LYS A 111 -16.22 16.71 8.83
CA LYS A 111 -16.44 15.31 8.48
C LYS A 111 -15.86 14.39 9.55
N ALA A 112 -16.55 13.28 9.81
CA ALA A 112 -15.94 12.12 10.45
C ALA A 112 -15.30 11.28 9.35
N VAL A 113 -14.05 10.87 9.54
CA VAL A 113 -13.26 10.20 8.51
C VAL A 113 -12.85 8.82 9.01
N LEU A 114 -13.28 7.77 8.33
CA LEU A 114 -12.81 6.41 8.59
C LEU A 114 -11.40 6.27 8.04
N GLU A 115 -10.43 5.99 8.90
CA GLU A 115 -9.03 5.81 8.57
C GLU A 115 -8.59 4.36 8.82
N PHE A 116 -8.00 3.74 7.79
CA PHE A 116 -7.15 2.56 7.92
C PHE A 116 -5.71 3.02 7.74
N ALA A 117 -4.88 2.95 8.78
CA ALA A 117 -3.50 3.41 8.74
C ALA A 117 -2.52 2.33 9.16
N ALA A 118 -1.40 2.25 8.44
CA ALA A 118 -0.22 1.53 8.91
C ALA A 118 0.46 2.31 10.05
N SER A 119 1.53 1.75 10.62
CA SER A 119 2.37 2.44 11.60
C SER A 119 2.76 3.83 11.10
N SER A 120 2.66 4.84 11.96
CA SER A 120 3.07 6.21 11.61
C SER A 120 4.57 6.30 11.35
N ARG A 121 4.98 7.27 10.51
CA ARG A 121 6.37 7.72 10.51
C ARG A 121 6.67 8.51 11.76
N VAL A 122 7.94 8.50 12.16
CA VAL A 122 8.46 9.23 13.32
C VAL A 122 9.54 10.22 12.89
N SER A 123 9.95 11.10 13.80
CA SER A 123 11.06 12.00 13.54
C SER A 123 12.35 11.23 13.25
N ALA A 124 13.24 11.79 12.43
CA ALA A 124 14.45 11.10 11.98
C ALA A 124 15.32 10.56 13.13
N GLY A 125 15.40 11.30 14.25
CA GLY A 125 16.15 10.89 15.44
C GLY A 125 15.51 9.75 16.25
N GLN A 126 14.27 9.39 15.94
CA GLN A 126 13.49 8.35 16.64
C GLN A 126 13.16 7.15 15.74
N GLY A 127 13.44 7.23 14.45
CA GLY A 127 13.12 6.19 13.48
C GLY A 127 14.34 5.48 12.91
N TYR A 128 14.07 4.68 11.90
CA TYR A 128 15.02 3.85 11.18
C TYR A 128 14.98 4.24 9.70
N ASP A 129 16.09 4.03 8.99
CA ASP A 129 16.10 4.11 7.54
C ASP A 129 15.11 3.07 6.97
N CYS A 130 14.22 3.53 6.08
CA CYS A 130 13.12 2.72 5.55
C CYS A 130 13.58 1.60 4.60
N MET A 131 14.81 1.67 4.09
CA MET A 131 15.37 0.77 3.09
C MET A 131 16.42 -0.17 3.68
N ASP A 132 17.26 0.34 4.57
CA ASP A 132 18.38 -0.41 5.12
C ASP A 132 17.91 -1.37 6.23
N SER A 133 18.02 -2.67 5.94
CA SER A 133 17.69 -3.76 6.87
C SER A 133 18.67 -3.89 8.04
N SER A 134 19.79 -3.14 8.02
CA SER A 134 20.77 -3.05 9.11
C SER A 134 20.72 -1.71 9.85
N SER A 135 19.71 -0.90 9.56
CA SER A 135 19.57 0.44 10.12
C SER A 135 19.45 0.44 11.65
N GLY A 136 20.19 1.37 12.27
CA GLY A 136 20.07 1.67 13.70
C GLY A 136 19.00 2.73 13.99
N LEU A 137 18.64 2.88 15.27
CA LEU A 137 17.77 3.97 15.71
C LEU A 137 18.41 5.34 15.40
N GLY A 138 17.61 6.28 14.94
CA GLY A 138 18.05 7.64 14.57
C GLY A 138 18.53 7.79 13.12
N SER A 139 18.36 6.76 12.29
CA SER A 139 18.85 6.76 10.89
C SER A 139 17.83 7.23 9.87
N GLY A 140 16.55 7.35 10.24
CA GLY A 140 15.49 7.69 9.28
C GLY A 140 14.12 7.86 9.92
N THR A 141 13.08 7.93 9.10
CA THR A 141 11.72 8.31 9.54
C THR A 141 10.77 7.12 9.71
N CYS A 142 11.17 5.91 9.35
CA CYS A 142 10.32 4.73 9.53
C CYS A 142 10.31 4.28 10.99
N SER A 143 9.13 4.01 11.53
CA SER A 143 8.99 3.46 12.88
C SER A 143 9.23 1.95 12.91
N SER A 144 9.03 1.27 11.78
CA SER A 144 9.24 -0.16 11.58
C SER A 144 10.70 -0.55 11.72
N ARG A 145 10.98 -1.37 12.74
CA ARG A 145 12.31 -1.86 13.12
C ARG A 145 12.76 -3.01 12.24
N PRO A 146 14.02 -3.00 11.75
CA PRO A 146 14.58 -4.19 11.11
C PRO A 146 14.71 -5.35 12.10
N ALA A 147 14.80 -6.57 11.57
CA ALA A 147 15.11 -7.76 12.36
C ALA A 147 16.57 -7.72 12.84
N THR A 148 16.81 -8.15 14.06
CA THR A 148 18.15 -8.33 14.66
C THR A 148 18.26 -9.72 15.27
N VAL A 149 19.40 -10.05 15.86
CA VAL A 149 19.57 -11.35 16.57
C VAL A 149 18.60 -11.53 17.73
N ASP A 150 18.23 -10.43 18.41
CA ASP A 150 17.37 -10.44 19.60
C ASP A 150 15.95 -9.96 19.31
N TYR A 151 15.64 -9.58 18.08
CA TYR A 151 14.35 -9.00 17.72
C TYR A 151 13.89 -9.48 16.35
N ILE A 152 12.67 -10.03 16.31
CA ILE A 152 12.06 -10.63 15.10
C ILE A 152 11.89 -9.62 13.96
N GLY A 153 11.80 -8.32 14.29
CA GLY A 153 11.63 -7.25 13.31
C GLY A 153 10.16 -6.98 12.98
N GLU A 154 9.93 -5.83 12.35
CA GLU A 154 8.61 -5.34 11.96
C GLU A 154 8.47 -5.21 10.43
N ARG A 155 9.50 -5.62 9.68
CA ARG A 155 9.58 -5.49 8.22
C ARG A 155 9.42 -6.85 7.57
N ALA A 156 8.30 -7.04 6.90
CA ALA A 156 7.93 -8.35 6.38
C ALA A 156 8.54 -8.60 4.99
N ASP A 157 8.95 -9.83 4.74
CA ASP A 157 9.02 -10.33 3.38
C ASP A 157 7.59 -10.64 2.91
N ILE A 158 7.22 -10.08 1.75
CA ILE A 158 5.90 -10.28 1.13
C ILE A 158 6.13 -10.95 -0.21
N GLY A 159 5.43 -12.05 -0.48
CA GLY A 159 5.53 -12.70 -1.77
C GLY A 159 4.22 -13.25 -2.27
N MET A 160 4.10 -13.29 -3.59
CA MET A 160 2.94 -13.79 -4.30
C MET A 160 3.38 -14.54 -5.55
N GLN A 161 2.88 -15.75 -5.70
CA GLN A 161 3.06 -16.61 -6.86
C GLN A 161 1.69 -16.87 -7.50
N MET A 162 1.59 -16.62 -8.80
CA MET A 162 0.35 -16.75 -9.56
C MET A 162 0.58 -17.55 -10.82
N ASN A 163 -0.32 -18.48 -11.14
CA ASN A 163 -0.44 -19.09 -12.44
C ASN A 163 -1.53 -18.36 -13.23
N VAL A 164 -1.16 -17.79 -14.36
CA VAL A 164 -2.07 -17.19 -15.33
C VAL A 164 -2.29 -18.17 -16.46
N ALA A 165 -3.54 -18.31 -16.87
CA ALA A 165 -3.94 -19.22 -17.91
C ALA A 165 -5.00 -18.61 -18.82
N VAL A 166 -4.92 -18.87 -20.13
CA VAL A 166 -5.79 -18.30 -21.17
C VAL A 166 -6.37 -19.42 -22.05
N GLY A 167 -7.63 -19.78 -21.83
CA GLY A 167 -8.25 -20.96 -22.43
C GLY A 167 -7.56 -22.22 -21.92
N ASP A 168 -6.96 -23.00 -22.81
CA ASP A 168 -6.11 -24.16 -22.47
C ASP A 168 -4.63 -23.80 -22.35
N ASP A 169 -4.24 -22.57 -22.71
CA ASP A 169 -2.88 -22.07 -22.55
C ASP A 169 -2.62 -21.79 -21.07
N ARG A 170 -1.52 -22.31 -20.55
CA ARG A 170 -1.18 -22.33 -19.12
C ARG A 170 0.26 -21.82 -18.94
N SER A 171 0.64 -20.79 -19.69
CA SER A 171 2.05 -20.46 -19.98
C SER A 171 2.76 -19.55 -18.99
N ALA A 172 2.11 -18.92 -18.01
CA ALA A 172 2.76 -17.91 -17.18
C ALA A 172 2.59 -18.15 -15.67
N ASN A 173 3.66 -18.54 -14.99
CA ASN A 173 3.77 -18.42 -13.53
C ASN A 173 4.50 -17.12 -13.21
N ILE A 174 3.86 -16.17 -12.54
CA ILE A 174 4.46 -14.89 -12.13
C ILE A 174 4.73 -14.94 -10.63
N ASN A 175 5.99 -14.74 -10.26
CA ASN A 175 6.42 -14.60 -8.88
C ASN A 175 6.80 -13.16 -8.61
N ILE A 176 6.28 -12.59 -7.53
CA ILE A 176 6.61 -11.27 -7.03
C ILE A 176 7.10 -11.44 -5.60
N HIS A 177 8.23 -10.83 -5.27
CA HIS A 177 8.79 -10.87 -3.93
C HIS A 177 9.36 -9.52 -3.53
N ALA A 178 8.90 -9.01 -2.39
CA ALA A 178 9.45 -7.84 -1.71
C ALA A 178 10.14 -8.29 -0.43
N LYS A 179 11.38 -7.88 -0.24
CA LYS A 179 12.21 -8.21 0.93
C LYS A 179 12.15 -7.08 1.96
N SER A 180 11.86 -7.39 3.22
CA SER A 180 11.88 -6.43 4.32
C SER A 180 11.06 -5.16 4.01
N ALA A 181 9.85 -5.36 3.52
CA ALA A 181 8.95 -4.31 3.10
C ALA A 181 8.51 -3.43 4.30
N VAL A 182 8.47 -2.12 4.08
CA VAL A 182 7.99 -1.11 5.04
C VAL A 182 6.89 -0.28 4.40
N ILE A 183 5.77 -0.13 5.13
CA ILE A 183 4.61 0.65 4.68
C ILE A 183 4.27 1.84 5.58
N ASP A 184 5.21 2.29 6.39
CA ASP A 184 4.97 3.33 7.39
C ASP A 184 4.46 4.65 6.80
N GLY A 185 3.44 5.23 7.45
CA GLY A 185 2.75 6.44 7.03
C GLY A 185 1.78 6.24 5.87
N SER A 186 1.49 5.00 5.49
CA SER A 186 0.41 4.70 4.54
C SER A 186 -0.95 4.75 5.23
N TYR A 187 -1.96 5.20 4.50
CA TYR A 187 -3.35 5.20 4.96
C TYR A 187 -4.35 5.17 3.79
N LEU A 188 -5.54 4.64 4.09
CA LEU A 188 -6.76 4.87 3.34
C LEU A 188 -7.73 5.63 4.24
N ARG A 189 -8.20 6.79 3.77
CA ARG A 189 -9.20 7.60 4.47
C ARG A 189 -10.46 7.67 3.63
N LEU A 190 -11.61 7.46 4.24
CA LEU A 190 -12.92 7.46 3.60
C LEU A 190 -13.91 8.32 4.38
N TRP A 191 -14.72 9.10 3.69
CA TRP A 191 -15.81 9.87 4.29
C TRP A 191 -16.95 10.11 3.29
N GLY A 192 -18.07 10.63 3.77
CA GLY A 192 -19.21 11.00 2.93
C GLY A 192 -19.13 12.46 2.45
N ASP A 193 -19.31 12.68 1.15
CA ASP A 193 -19.52 14.01 0.58
C ASP A 193 -21.02 14.29 0.45
N ASP A 194 -21.52 15.34 1.10
CA ASP A 194 -22.97 15.63 1.16
C ASP A 194 -23.47 16.21 -0.17
N ASP A 195 -22.61 16.96 -0.87
CA ASP A 195 -22.95 17.64 -2.12
C ASP A 195 -23.16 16.62 -3.24
N ARG A 196 -22.23 15.67 -3.40
CA ARG A 196 -22.34 14.60 -4.40
C ARG A 196 -23.08 13.37 -3.92
N ARG A 197 -23.33 13.24 -2.60
CA ARG A 197 -23.92 12.05 -1.95
C ARG A 197 -23.16 10.77 -2.27
N GLN A 198 -21.83 10.86 -2.24
CA GLN A 198 -20.92 9.79 -2.64
C GLN A 198 -19.87 9.54 -1.56
N MET A 199 -19.27 8.35 -1.61
CA MET A 199 -18.07 8.07 -0.84
C MET A 199 -16.89 8.81 -1.49
N VAL A 200 -16.11 9.48 -0.66
CA VAL A 200 -14.86 10.11 -1.05
C VAL A 200 -13.72 9.62 -0.19
N GLY A 201 -12.50 9.77 -0.68
CA GLY A 201 -11.34 9.32 0.06
C GLY A 201 -10.01 9.94 -0.34
N GLN A 202 -9.00 9.55 0.42
CA GLN A 202 -7.59 9.80 0.17
C GLN A 202 -6.85 8.48 0.34
N PHE A 203 -5.92 8.21 -0.56
CA PHE A 203 -5.08 7.04 -0.50
C PHE A 203 -3.63 7.46 -0.53
N LYS A 204 -2.90 7.12 0.54
CA LYS A 204 -1.45 7.28 0.61
C LYS A 204 -0.82 5.91 0.83
N LEU A 205 0.03 5.49 -0.09
CA LEU A 205 0.85 4.29 0.03
C LEU A 205 2.31 4.68 -0.03
N ASN A 206 3.01 4.47 1.07
CA ASN A 206 4.45 4.43 1.08
C ASN A 206 4.85 2.97 1.09
N PHE A 207 5.72 2.56 0.18
CA PHE A 207 6.19 1.19 0.08
C PHE A 207 7.69 1.20 -0.21
N TYR A 208 8.45 0.73 0.76
CA TYR A 208 9.90 0.68 0.72
C TYR A 208 10.35 -0.76 0.83
N SER A 209 11.27 -1.16 -0.05
CA SER A 209 11.82 -2.51 -0.06
C SER A 209 13.26 -2.48 -0.57
N PRO A 210 14.27 -2.92 0.21
CA PRO A 210 15.63 -3.05 -0.30
C PRO A 210 15.72 -3.91 -1.57
N GLU A 211 14.79 -4.85 -1.75
CA GLU A 211 14.65 -5.63 -2.99
C GLU A 211 13.17 -5.82 -3.33
N LEU A 212 12.78 -5.48 -4.55
CA LEU A 212 11.55 -5.96 -5.19
C LEU A 212 11.95 -6.76 -6.43
N SER A 213 11.51 -8.00 -6.50
CA SER A 213 11.82 -8.90 -7.61
C SER A 213 10.57 -9.46 -8.26
N ILE A 214 10.64 -9.64 -9.57
CA ILE A 214 9.60 -10.25 -10.37
C ILE A 214 10.27 -11.28 -11.29
N ASN A 215 9.78 -12.51 -11.32
CA ASN A 215 10.27 -13.51 -12.27
C ASN A 215 9.14 -14.40 -12.78
N ALA A 216 9.19 -14.71 -14.07
CA ALA A 216 8.30 -15.67 -14.68
C ALA A 216 8.91 -17.06 -14.64
N CYS A 217 8.13 -18.10 -14.33
CA CYS A 217 8.57 -19.49 -14.37
C CYS A 217 7.61 -20.37 -15.19
N ALA A 218 8.07 -21.57 -15.53
CA ALA A 218 7.20 -22.66 -15.95
C ALA A 218 6.23 -23.03 -14.81
N GLN A 219 5.10 -23.67 -15.17
CA GLN A 219 4.00 -23.98 -14.24
C GLN A 219 4.42 -24.80 -13.01
N ASP A 220 5.33 -25.74 -13.20
CA ASP A 220 5.86 -26.60 -12.14
C ASP A 220 6.97 -25.94 -11.31
N GLY A 221 7.28 -24.67 -11.60
CA GLY A 221 8.38 -23.92 -10.98
C GLY A 221 9.78 -24.38 -11.39
N SER A 222 9.91 -25.32 -12.32
CA SER A 222 11.19 -25.98 -12.65
C SER A 222 12.14 -25.13 -13.49
N SER A 223 11.61 -24.24 -14.35
CA SER A 223 12.42 -23.35 -15.18
C SER A 223 11.94 -21.91 -15.10
N CYS A 224 12.71 -21.05 -14.45
CA CYS A 224 12.44 -19.62 -14.37
C CYS A 224 13.19 -18.85 -15.46
N GLY A 225 12.50 -17.91 -16.11
CA GLY A 225 13.12 -16.91 -16.96
C GLY A 225 13.92 -15.89 -16.15
N SER A 226 14.43 -14.87 -16.84
CA SER A 226 15.20 -13.80 -16.21
C SER A 226 14.41 -13.10 -15.11
N ARG A 227 15.03 -12.98 -13.92
CA ARG A 227 14.49 -12.19 -12.82
C ARG A 227 14.68 -10.71 -13.11
N ILE A 228 13.60 -9.96 -13.02
CA ILE A 228 13.61 -8.51 -12.90
C ILE A 228 13.91 -8.21 -11.43
N LEU A 229 14.99 -7.49 -11.16
CA LEU A 229 15.42 -7.11 -9.83
C LEU A 229 15.43 -5.58 -9.73
N MET A 230 14.70 -5.06 -8.76
CA MET A 230 14.68 -3.65 -8.39
C MET A 230 15.28 -3.51 -7.01
N SER A 231 16.52 -3.02 -6.93
CA SER A 231 17.16 -2.73 -5.65
C SER A 231 16.80 -1.34 -5.18
N ASN A 232 16.72 -1.18 -3.87
CA ASN A 232 16.32 0.05 -3.21
C ASN A 232 15.02 0.64 -3.79
N PHE A 233 13.97 -0.18 -3.88
CA PHE A 233 12.67 0.20 -4.41
C PHE A 233 11.90 1.05 -3.39
N ALA A 234 11.53 2.27 -3.77
CA ALA A 234 10.72 3.18 -2.97
C ALA A 234 9.59 3.73 -3.82
N LEU A 235 8.35 3.48 -3.40
CA LEU A 235 7.14 4.04 -3.96
C LEU A 235 6.46 4.88 -2.88
N GLU A 236 6.24 6.15 -3.18
CA GLU A 236 5.38 7.04 -2.41
C GLU A 236 4.25 7.42 -3.35
N LEU A 237 3.04 6.95 -3.09
CA LEU A 237 1.88 7.16 -3.94
C LEU A 237 0.84 7.94 -3.12
N ALA A 238 0.48 9.11 -3.61
CA ALA A 238 -0.58 9.94 -3.04
C ALA A 238 -1.66 10.13 -4.11
N ILE A 239 -2.84 9.56 -3.87
CA ILE A 239 -4.01 9.69 -4.72
C ILE A 239 -5.09 10.41 -3.92
N GLY A 240 -5.45 11.59 -4.42
CA GLY A 240 -6.34 12.53 -3.76
C GLY A 240 -5.73 13.18 -2.52
N ASN A 241 -6.36 14.27 -2.09
CA ASN A 241 -6.02 15.03 -0.90
C ASN A 241 -7.26 15.81 -0.43
N GLN A 242 -7.11 16.65 0.60
CA GLN A 242 -8.21 17.38 1.22
C GLN A 242 -8.82 18.45 0.31
N LEU A 243 -8.07 18.94 -0.67
CA LEU A 243 -8.50 19.92 -1.67
C LEU A 243 -8.96 19.28 -3.00
N GLN A 244 -8.52 18.04 -3.25
CA GLN A 244 -8.80 17.28 -4.45
C GLN A 244 -9.02 15.79 -4.09
N PRO A 245 -10.17 15.42 -3.48
CA PRO A 245 -10.38 14.05 -3.02
C PRO A 245 -10.64 13.07 -4.18
N VAL A 246 -10.54 11.77 -3.87
CA VAL A 246 -10.98 10.69 -4.77
C VAL A 246 -12.45 10.40 -4.53
N PHE A 247 -13.26 10.26 -5.57
CA PHE A 247 -14.63 9.78 -5.53
C PHE A 247 -14.70 8.30 -5.85
N PHE A 248 -15.53 7.58 -5.11
CA PHE A 248 -15.89 6.20 -5.36
C PHE A 248 -17.39 6.14 -5.68
N ASP A 249 -17.72 5.65 -6.86
CA ASP A 249 -19.08 5.65 -7.36
C ASP A 249 -19.42 4.35 -8.11
N VAL A 250 -20.72 4.12 -8.33
CA VAL A 250 -21.22 3.09 -9.23
C VAL A 250 -22.09 3.78 -10.26
N ASP A 251 -21.72 3.68 -11.54
CA ASP A 251 -22.45 4.33 -12.61
C ASP A 251 -23.82 3.67 -12.88
N GLY A 252 -24.62 4.29 -13.74
CA GLY A 252 -25.95 3.78 -14.11
C GLY A 252 -25.96 2.42 -14.81
N SER A 253 -24.80 1.87 -15.17
CA SER A 253 -24.61 0.55 -15.76
C SER A 253 -24.05 -0.46 -14.75
N GLY A 254 -23.92 -0.09 -13.47
CA GLY A 254 -23.40 -0.96 -12.42
C GLY A 254 -21.87 -1.04 -12.37
N ASN A 255 -21.16 -0.21 -13.14
CA ASN A 255 -19.71 -0.19 -13.14
C ASN A 255 -19.19 0.66 -11.99
N PHE A 256 -18.24 0.12 -11.23
CA PHE A 256 -17.46 0.88 -10.27
C PHE A 256 -16.57 1.92 -10.97
N VAL A 257 -16.58 3.15 -10.45
CA VAL A 257 -15.81 4.30 -10.93
C VAL A 257 -14.98 4.88 -9.78
N VAL A 258 -13.71 5.14 -10.06
CA VAL A 258 -12.79 5.89 -9.18
C VAL A 258 -12.35 7.14 -9.92
N GLU A 259 -12.62 8.31 -9.36
CA GLU A 259 -12.29 9.59 -9.98
C GLU A 259 -11.54 10.51 -9.03
N VAL A 260 -10.40 11.06 -9.44
CA VAL A 260 -9.79 12.20 -8.74
C VAL A 260 -10.53 13.47 -9.17
N ALA A 261 -11.11 14.16 -8.19
CA ALA A 261 -11.86 15.40 -8.37
C ALA A 261 -11.03 16.47 -9.08
N ALA A 262 -11.65 17.54 -9.57
CA ALA A 262 -10.91 18.79 -9.79
C ALA A 262 -10.56 19.43 -8.43
N ILE A 263 -9.45 20.16 -8.38
CA ILE A 263 -9.11 20.96 -7.19
C ILE A 263 -10.24 21.96 -6.88
N ARG A 264 -10.68 22.00 -5.62
CA ARG A 264 -11.65 23.00 -5.16
C ARG A 264 -10.99 24.37 -5.19
N ARG A 265 -11.57 25.32 -5.94
CA ARG A 265 -11.11 26.70 -5.94
C ARG A 265 -11.36 27.31 -4.55
N PRO A 266 -10.35 27.92 -3.90
CA PRO A 266 -10.46 28.37 -2.53
C PRO A 266 -11.34 29.62 -2.41
N GLN A 267 -11.22 30.54 -3.38
CA GLN A 267 -11.86 31.85 -3.43
C GLN A 267 -11.91 32.34 -4.90
N PRO A 268 -12.81 33.27 -5.24
CA PRO A 268 -12.75 34.02 -6.48
C PRO A 268 -11.46 34.84 -6.56
N GLY A 269 -10.73 34.75 -7.67
CA GLY A 269 -9.51 35.52 -7.91
C GLY A 269 -8.94 35.19 -9.29
N GLU A 270 -8.36 36.18 -9.96
CA GLU A 270 -7.74 36.00 -11.27
C GLU A 270 -6.26 35.69 -11.12
N ILE A 271 -5.78 34.69 -11.86
CA ILE A 271 -4.35 34.47 -12.03
C ILE A 271 -3.92 35.24 -13.26
N GLY A 272 -2.93 36.13 -13.08
CA GLY A 272 -2.37 36.93 -14.16
C GLY A 272 -1.85 36.04 -15.28
N ALA A 273 -1.88 36.54 -16.52
CA ALA A 273 -1.54 35.75 -17.71
C ALA A 273 -0.08 35.22 -17.72
N ASP A 274 0.82 35.87 -16.98
CA ASP A 274 2.21 35.46 -16.80
C ASP A 274 2.41 34.46 -15.63
N GLY A 275 1.35 34.13 -14.89
CA GLY A 275 1.38 33.23 -13.74
C GLY A 275 2.14 33.76 -12.52
N LEU A 276 2.51 35.04 -12.49
CA LEU A 276 3.26 35.64 -11.39
C LEU A 276 2.34 36.15 -10.28
N ARG A 277 2.82 36.13 -9.03
CA ARG A 277 2.06 36.65 -7.89
C ARG A 277 1.71 38.14 -8.04
N SER A 278 2.60 38.93 -8.64
CA SER A 278 2.43 40.40 -8.77
C SER A 278 1.32 40.82 -9.75
N SER A 279 0.95 39.95 -10.68
CA SER A 279 -0.08 40.18 -11.70
C SER A 279 -1.39 39.43 -11.38
N SER A 280 -1.39 38.65 -10.31
CA SER A 280 -2.50 37.81 -9.87
C SER A 280 -3.16 38.40 -8.63
N ASP A 281 -4.36 37.92 -8.32
CA ASP A 281 -4.86 38.00 -6.97
C ASP A 281 -3.92 37.24 -6.01
N GLY A 282 -3.47 37.91 -4.95
CA GLY A 282 -2.42 37.39 -4.08
C GLY A 282 -2.83 36.14 -3.31
N GLU A 283 -4.06 36.09 -2.79
CA GLU A 283 -4.56 34.95 -2.01
C GLU A 283 -4.82 33.74 -2.91
N ALA A 284 -5.40 33.94 -4.09
CA ALA A 284 -5.60 32.88 -5.07
C ALA A 284 -4.25 32.30 -5.53
N TRP A 285 -3.26 33.15 -5.81
CA TRP A 285 -1.92 32.71 -6.20
C TRP A 285 -1.24 31.91 -5.07
N ASP A 286 -1.26 32.43 -3.84
CA ASP A 286 -0.64 31.76 -2.68
C ASP A 286 -1.25 30.38 -2.41
N PHE A 287 -2.57 30.23 -2.61
CA PHE A 287 -3.22 28.92 -2.53
C PHE A 287 -2.70 27.94 -3.59
N TYR A 288 -2.67 28.33 -4.86
CA TYR A 288 -2.22 27.43 -5.92
C TYR A 288 -0.74 27.10 -5.77
N GLU A 289 0.09 28.07 -5.40
CA GLU A 289 1.50 27.83 -5.11
C GLU A 289 1.65 26.82 -3.97
N SER A 290 0.93 27.01 -2.85
CA SER A 290 0.92 26.05 -1.74
C SER A 290 0.48 24.66 -2.20
N TYR A 291 -0.58 24.56 -3.01
CA TYR A 291 -1.06 23.29 -3.55
C TYR A 291 -0.05 22.60 -4.47
N TYR A 292 0.54 23.36 -5.39
CA TYR A 292 1.45 22.84 -6.41
C TYR A 292 2.89 22.66 -5.92
N THR A 293 3.21 23.06 -4.69
CA THR A 293 4.52 22.82 -4.08
C THR A 293 4.47 21.87 -2.89
N ASN A 294 3.28 21.55 -2.36
CA ASN A 294 3.15 20.67 -1.20
C ASN A 294 3.68 19.25 -1.49
N PRO A 295 4.74 18.79 -0.79
CA PRO A 295 5.31 17.46 -0.99
C PRO A 295 4.36 16.33 -0.57
N GLU A 296 3.41 16.56 0.33
CA GLU A 296 2.46 15.54 0.78
C GLU A 296 1.48 15.09 -0.31
N PHE A 297 1.29 15.91 -1.34
CA PHE A 297 0.43 15.59 -2.50
C PHE A 297 1.23 14.99 -3.66
N ARG A 298 2.51 14.71 -3.46
CA ARG A 298 3.41 14.25 -4.51
C ARG A 298 3.62 12.76 -4.40
N SER A 299 3.57 12.11 -5.55
CA SER A 299 3.96 10.74 -5.72
C SER A 299 5.38 10.66 -6.28
N ASN A 300 6.17 9.72 -5.78
CA ASN A 300 7.54 9.45 -6.17
C ASN A 300 7.73 7.94 -6.38
N LEU A 301 8.52 7.59 -7.39
CA LEU A 301 9.05 6.25 -7.58
C LEU A 301 10.56 6.36 -7.69
N LYS A 302 11.29 5.59 -6.90
CA LYS A 302 12.74 5.48 -6.98
C LYS A 302 13.13 4.01 -7.00
N ILE A 303 14.01 3.68 -7.92
CA ILE A 303 14.64 2.38 -8.07
C ILE A 303 16.14 2.67 -8.08
N GLY A 304 16.86 2.17 -7.07
CA GLY A 304 18.31 2.34 -6.98
C GLY A 304 19.04 1.64 -8.12
N ASN A 305 18.64 0.41 -8.44
CA ASN A 305 19.11 -0.30 -9.63
C ASN A 305 18.02 -1.19 -10.20
N PHE A 306 17.86 -1.19 -11.52
CA PHE A 306 16.97 -2.07 -12.25
C PHE A 306 17.80 -3.03 -13.11
N SER A 307 17.68 -4.33 -12.89
CA SER A 307 18.33 -5.36 -13.72
C SER A 307 17.37 -6.44 -14.17
N VAL A 308 17.67 -7.06 -15.31
CA VAL A 308 16.92 -8.20 -15.86
C VAL A 308 17.91 -9.31 -16.21
N GLY A 309 17.95 -10.36 -15.40
CA GLY A 309 19.01 -11.37 -15.46
C GLY A 309 20.38 -10.72 -15.26
N ASP A 310 21.32 -10.98 -16.16
CA ASP A 310 22.68 -10.42 -16.10
C ASP A 310 22.80 -9.00 -16.66
N ARG A 311 21.69 -8.39 -17.11
CA ARG A 311 21.70 -7.04 -17.71
C ARG A 311 21.28 -5.99 -16.69
N ASP A 312 22.17 -5.04 -16.46
CA ASP A 312 21.93 -3.87 -15.61
C ASP A 312 21.49 -2.66 -16.46
N PHE A 313 20.45 -1.97 -16.03
CA PHE A 313 19.93 -0.75 -16.65
C PHE A 313 20.11 0.49 -15.75
N GLY A 314 20.72 0.34 -14.57
CA GLY A 314 20.98 1.43 -13.64
C GLY A 314 19.76 1.89 -12.85
N SER A 315 19.84 3.10 -12.30
CA SER A 315 18.78 3.69 -11.48
C SER A 315 17.64 4.27 -12.32
N ALA A 316 16.40 4.18 -11.84
CA ALA A 316 15.24 4.85 -12.40
C ALA A 316 14.51 5.69 -11.34
N ARG A 317 13.97 6.84 -11.73
CA ARG A 317 13.15 7.67 -10.83
C ARG A 317 12.06 8.46 -11.55
N VAL A 318 10.92 8.61 -10.89
CA VAL A 318 9.85 9.57 -11.17
C VAL A 318 9.66 10.38 -9.89
N GLN A 319 9.68 11.71 -9.96
CA GLN A 319 9.60 12.55 -8.76
C GLN A 319 8.63 13.70 -8.96
N GLY A 320 7.93 14.07 -7.89
CA GLY A 320 7.05 15.22 -7.87
C GLY A 320 5.78 15.04 -8.72
N MET A 321 5.31 13.81 -8.91
CA MET A 321 4.09 13.57 -9.68
C MET A 321 2.87 14.01 -8.86
N LEU A 322 2.09 14.96 -9.41
CA LEU A 322 0.78 15.31 -8.89
C LEU A 322 -0.29 14.76 -9.83
N ILE A 323 -1.17 13.90 -9.30
CA ILE A 323 -2.29 13.32 -10.05
C ILE A 323 -3.43 14.34 -10.01
N GLN A 324 -3.57 15.14 -11.07
CA GLN A 324 -4.65 16.14 -11.17
C GLN A 324 -5.94 15.57 -11.78
N HIS A 325 -5.83 14.48 -12.54
CA HIS A 325 -6.97 13.79 -13.10
C HIS A 325 -6.65 12.30 -13.22
N LEU A 326 -7.57 11.49 -12.73
CA LEU A 326 -7.57 10.04 -12.86
C LEU A 326 -9.02 9.62 -12.91
N ASN A 327 -9.40 8.85 -13.93
CA ASN A 327 -10.71 8.24 -14.02
C ASN A 327 -10.50 6.76 -14.35
N ILE A 328 -10.83 5.89 -13.41
CA ILE A 328 -10.80 4.45 -13.57
C ILE A 328 -12.24 4.00 -13.57
N LYS A 329 -12.66 3.33 -14.65
CA LYS A 329 -13.99 2.77 -14.78
C LYS A 329 -13.86 1.28 -15.06
N THR A 330 -14.43 0.48 -14.19
CA THR A 330 -14.61 -0.95 -14.47
C THR A 330 -15.58 -1.12 -15.64
N ARG A 331 -15.45 -2.21 -16.37
CA ARG A 331 -16.41 -2.58 -17.41
C ARG A 331 -16.70 -4.05 -17.29
N ASP A 332 -17.97 -4.40 -17.36
CA ASP A 332 -18.36 -5.78 -17.64
C ASP A 332 -17.86 -6.15 -19.04
N LEU A 333 -17.15 -7.28 -19.14
CA LEU A 333 -16.64 -7.82 -20.40
C LEU A 333 -17.70 -8.67 -21.13
N SER A 334 -18.87 -8.90 -20.52
CA SER A 334 -19.97 -9.70 -21.08
C SER A 334 -21.01 -8.89 -21.87
N GLN A 335 -20.80 -7.58 -22.05
CA GLN A 335 -21.62 -6.69 -22.90
C GLN A 335 -20.85 -6.16 -24.11
#